data_AF-A0A354J327-F1
#
_entry.id   AF-A0A354J327-F1
#
_cell.length_a   1.000
_cell.length_b   1.000
_cell.length_c   1.000
_cell.angle_alpha   90.00
_cell.angle_beta   90.00
_cell.angle_gamma   90.00
#
_symmetry.space_group_name_H-M   'P 1'
#
loop_
_entity.id
_entity.type
_entity.pdbx_description
1 polymer ?
#
loop_
_entity_poly.entity_id
_entity_poly.type
_entity_poly.pdbx_seq_one_letter_code
_entity_poly.pdbx_strand_id
1 'polypeptide(L)'
;MLKTIMRMELKRYFRNPIYYIGAIVVALGVYNNVSPYLTIRYFNQDSEIPALAEYSEIDDADIMEGYIPASKEEQYAMGLEKIGQVMMDEYGFRPAEAKELTGKLEKSNLSFMEIAEYMESNYSFYGANTYFYESKMKQASAEEANHYIEASLKEHTYSNYFSRKYADYLGVYIIFYAILMFAFLFIRDSKRDIYELLHTKPLKAWQYIIGKLFGGMAAMGFVVGMITLLFDIIVMKNGKAAGFPVSFWDLWLA
;
A
#
# COMPACT_ATOMS: atom_id res chain seq x y z
N MET A 1 -20.49 -18.75 -30.61
CA MET A 1 -20.28 -17.37 -31.10
C MET A 1 -19.45 -16.54 -30.12
N LEU A 2 -19.86 -16.39 -28.85
CA LEU A 2 -19.10 -15.69 -27.80
C LEU A 2 -17.64 -16.18 -27.64
N LYS A 3 -17.45 -17.50 -27.51
CA LYS A 3 -16.12 -18.15 -27.43
C LYS A 3 -15.20 -17.78 -28.61
N THR A 4 -15.78 -17.64 -29.81
CA THR A 4 -15.03 -17.29 -31.03
C THR A 4 -14.52 -15.85 -30.95
N ILE A 5 -15.37 -14.93 -30.50
CA ILE A 5 -15.02 -13.51 -30.32
C ILE A 5 -13.92 -13.37 -29.27
N MET A 6 -14.08 -14.05 -28.12
CA MET A 6 -13.09 -14.05 -27.04
C MET A 6 -11.72 -14.60 -27.50
N ARG A 7 -11.71 -15.72 -28.24
CA ARG A 7 -10.46 -16.30 -28.78
C ARG A 7 -9.79 -15.38 -29.80
N MET A 8 -10.58 -14.72 -30.65
CA MET A 8 -10.05 -13.72 -31.58
C MET A 8 -9.44 -12.54 -30.85
N GLU A 9 -10.09 -12.08 -29.79
CA GLU A 9 -9.62 -10.95 -28.99
C GLU A 9 -8.31 -11.27 -28.27
N LEU A 10 -8.23 -12.41 -27.60
CA LEU A 10 -6.99 -12.92 -27.00
C LEU A 10 -5.84 -13.00 -28.01
N LYS A 11 -6.10 -13.56 -29.20
CA LYS A 11 -5.09 -13.66 -30.26
C LYS A 11 -4.60 -12.30 -30.72
N ARG A 12 -5.43 -11.26 -30.66
CA ARG A 12 -5.05 -9.90 -31.03
C ARG A 12 -4.18 -9.26 -29.95
N TYR A 13 -4.52 -9.44 -28.67
CA TYR A 13 -3.66 -9.01 -27.56
C TYR A 13 -2.27 -9.63 -27.65
N PHE A 14 -2.18 -10.97 -27.75
CA PHE A 14 -0.90 -11.67 -27.81
C PHE A 14 -0.10 -11.44 -29.10
N ARG A 15 -0.68 -10.83 -30.13
CA ARG A 15 0.06 -10.41 -31.33
C ARG A 15 0.51 -8.95 -31.29
N ASN A 16 0.01 -8.17 -30.34
CA ASN A 16 0.33 -6.77 -30.22
C ASN A 16 1.59 -6.60 -29.35
N PRO A 17 2.71 -6.07 -29.86
CA PRO A 17 3.90 -5.84 -29.05
C PRO A 17 3.65 -4.89 -27.87
N ILE A 18 2.71 -3.94 -28.01
CA ILE A 18 2.36 -2.97 -26.96
C ILE A 18 1.81 -3.69 -25.70
N TYR A 19 1.13 -4.82 -25.88
CA TYR A 19 0.64 -5.63 -24.75
C TYR A 19 1.80 -6.09 -23.86
N TYR A 20 2.89 -6.59 -24.47
CA TYR A 20 4.06 -7.03 -23.72
C TYR A 20 4.87 -5.87 -23.14
N ILE A 21 5.02 -4.78 -23.88
CA ILE A 21 5.69 -3.57 -23.38
C ILE A 21 4.95 -3.03 -22.15
N GLY A 22 3.63 -2.93 -22.21
CA GLY A 22 2.84 -2.49 -21.07
C GLY A 22 2.94 -3.45 -19.89
N ALA A 23 2.95 -4.77 -20.11
CA ALA A 23 3.19 -5.75 -19.04
C ALA A 23 4.57 -5.57 -18.37
N ILE A 24 5.62 -5.26 -19.13
CA ILE A 24 6.95 -4.97 -18.59
C ILE A 24 6.92 -3.67 -17.76
N VAL A 25 6.26 -2.62 -18.25
CA VAL A 25 6.12 -1.35 -17.52
C VAL A 25 5.37 -1.57 -16.20
N VAL A 26 4.31 -2.37 -16.20
CA VAL A 26 3.59 -2.77 -14.97
C VAL A 26 4.54 -3.48 -14.01
N ALA A 27 5.28 -4.50 -14.48
CA ALA A 27 6.20 -5.26 -13.63
C ALA A 27 7.29 -4.37 -13.01
N LEU A 28 7.88 -3.46 -13.80
CA LEU A 28 8.90 -2.51 -13.33
C LEU A 28 8.32 -1.50 -12.35
N GLY A 29 7.12 -0.98 -12.63
CA GLY A 29 6.42 -0.05 -11.75
C GLY A 29 6.10 -0.69 -10.40
N VAL A 30 5.54 -1.90 -10.40
CA VAL A 30 5.30 -2.65 -9.16
C VAL A 30 6.63 -2.90 -8.44
N TYR A 31 7.66 -3.37 -9.14
CA TYR A 31 8.97 -3.65 -8.56
C TYR A 31 9.56 -2.43 -7.84
N ASN A 32 9.52 -1.26 -8.48
CA ASN A 32 10.05 -0.03 -7.90
C ASN A 32 9.40 0.28 -6.54
N ASN A 33 8.09 0.15 -6.44
CA ASN A 33 7.35 0.45 -5.22
C ASN A 33 7.49 -0.63 -4.14
N VAL A 34 7.59 -1.91 -4.53
CA VAL A 34 7.68 -3.00 -3.56
C VAL A 34 9.12 -3.41 -3.22
N SER A 35 10.12 -2.87 -3.91
CA SER A 35 11.52 -3.21 -3.71
C SER A 35 12.04 -3.01 -2.28
N PRO A 36 11.63 -1.99 -1.51
CA PRO A 36 12.05 -1.86 -0.12
C PRO A 36 11.62 -3.08 0.72
N TYR A 37 10.36 -3.49 0.57
CA TYR A 37 9.78 -4.64 1.27
C TYR A 37 10.45 -5.98 0.91
N LEU A 38 11.10 -6.08 -0.25
CA LEU A 38 11.88 -7.28 -0.65
C LEU A 38 13.20 -7.44 0.14
N THR A 39 13.66 -6.37 0.78
CA THR A 39 14.98 -6.31 1.43
C THR A 39 14.94 -6.28 2.96
N ILE A 40 13.75 -6.50 3.55
CA ILE A 40 13.57 -6.59 5.00
C ILE A 40 14.48 -7.69 5.57
N ARG A 41 15.13 -7.37 6.68
CA ARG A 41 15.98 -8.26 7.46
C ARG A 41 15.95 -7.82 8.92
N TYR A 42 16.43 -8.68 9.81
CA TYR A 42 16.75 -8.27 11.17
C TYR A 42 17.88 -7.23 11.18
N PHE A 43 17.78 -6.27 12.08
CA PHE A 43 18.76 -5.20 12.31
C PHE A 43 19.82 -5.67 13.31
N ASN A 44 21.10 -5.43 13.03
CA ASN A 44 22.17 -5.80 13.95
C ASN A 44 22.51 -4.68 14.95
N GLN A 45 22.32 -3.43 14.54
CA GLN A 45 22.69 -2.23 15.30
C GLN A 45 21.70 -1.10 15.03
N ASP A 46 21.49 -0.22 16.00
CA ASP A 46 20.58 0.92 15.87
C ASP A 46 20.97 1.87 14.72
N SER A 47 22.25 1.94 14.35
CA SER A 47 22.72 2.73 13.21
C SER A 47 22.23 2.24 11.85
N GLU A 48 21.71 1.00 11.78
CA GLU A 48 21.10 0.45 10.56
C GLU A 48 19.63 0.87 10.41
N ILE A 49 19.02 1.43 11.46
CA ILE A 49 17.64 1.90 11.43
C ILE A 49 17.59 3.21 10.66
N PRO A 50 16.87 3.25 9.52
CA PRO A 50 16.66 4.50 8.81
C PRO A 50 15.92 5.46 9.74
N ALA A 51 16.39 6.70 9.84
CA ALA A 51 15.59 7.75 10.44
C ALA A 51 14.74 8.38 9.34
N LEU A 52 13.46 8.55 9.60
CA LEU A 52 12.62 9.41 8.77
C LEU A 52 13.19 10.84 8.78
N ALA A 53 13.17 11.50 7.63
CA ALA A 53 13.41 12.94 7.61
C ALA A 53 12.31 13.62 8.43
N GLU A 54 12.66 14.67 9.18
CA GLU A 54 11.81 15.37 10.16
C GLU A 54 10.42 15.83 9.62
N TYR A 55 10.20 15.77 8.31
CA TYR A 55 8.99 16.18 7.58
C TYR A 55 8.20 15.06 6.87
N SER A 56 8.56 13.78 7.02
CA SER A 56 7.75 12.70 6.44
C SER A 56 6.49 12.43 7.25
N GLU A 57 5.37 12.22 6.58
CA GLU A 57 4.10 11.83 7.21
C GLU A 57 4.27 10.49 7.96
N ILE A 58 4.41 10.56 9.28
CA ILE A 58 4.57 9.40 10.18
C ILE A 58 3.40 8.40 10.04
N ASP A 59 2.25 8.84 9.51
CA ASP A 59 1.05 8.00 9.36
C ASP A 59 1.26 6.82 8.38
N ASP A 60 2.16 6.96 7.40
CA ASP A 60 2.53 5.89 6.46
C ASP A 60 3.86 5.21 6.81
N ALA A 61 4.48 5.58 7.94
CA ALA A 61 5.74 4.99 8.38
C ALA A 61 5.56 3.50 8.72
N ASP A 62 6.52 2.68 8.34
CA ASP A 62 6.55 1.28 8.69
C ASP A 62 7.96 0.82 9.10
N ILE A 63 8.13 -0.49 9.25
CA ILE A 63 9.38 -1.10 9.71
C ILE A 63 10.55 -0.83 8.76
N MET A 64 10.27 -0.56 7.48
CA MET A 64 11.27 -0.15 6.49
C MET A 64 11.91 1.18 6.86
N GLU A 65 11.14 2.09 7.45
CA GLU A 65 11.59 3.38 7.93
C GLU A 65 12.02 3.35 9.41
N GLY A 66 12.07 2.16 10.03
CA GLY A 66 12.47 2.04 11.43
C GLY A 66 11.37 2.33 12.45
N TYR A 67 10.11 2.39 12.02
CA TYR A 67 8.99 2.69 12.90
C TYR A 67 8.16 1.44 13.21
N ILE A 68 7.68 1.36 14.45
CA ILE A 68 6.75 0.33 14.89
C ILE A 68 5.51 0.97 15.52
N PRO A 69 4.36 0.27 15.55
CA PRO A 69 3.20 0.75 16.29
C PRO A 69 3.54 0.98 17.76
N ALA A 70 3.27 2.19 18.24
CA ALA A 70 3.38 2.51 19.65
C ALA A 70 2.28 1.80 20.45
N SER A 71 2.58 1.40 21.68
CA SER A 71 1.53 0.99 22.61
C SER A 71 0.58 2.16 22.89
N LYS A 72 -0.64 1.87 23.38
CA LYS A 72 -1.61 2.93 23.70
C LYS A 72 -1.06 3.92 24.73
N GLU A 73 -0.26 3.44 25.68
CA GLU A 73 0.36 4.25 26.72
C GLU A 73 1.44 5.16 26.13
N GLU A 74 2.30 4.64 25.25
CA GLU A 74 3.32 5.43 24.55
C GLU A 74 2.69 6.45 23.60
N GLN A 75 1.68 6.05 22.82
CA GLN A 75 0.92 6.96 21.96
C GLN A 75 0.32 8.11 22.76
N TYR A 76 -0.24 7.81 23.94
CA TYR A 76 -0.81 8.81 24.83
C TYR A 76 0.25 9.77 25.36
N ALA A 77 1.38 9.25 25.85
CA ALA A 77 2.47 10.05 26.38
C ALA A 77 3.11 10.96 25.30
N MET A 78 3.43 10.40 24.13
CA MET A 78 3.99 11.15 23.00
C MET A 78 3.02 12.23 22.49
N GLY A 79 1.72 11.90 22.42
CA GLY A 79 0.69 12.88 22.03
C GLY A 79 0.60 14.04 23.02
N LEU A 80 0.65 13.78 24.32
CA LEU A 80 0.69 14.83 25.34
C LEU A 80 1.98 15.65 25.27
N GLU A 81 3.12 15.02 24.99
CA GLU A 81 4.39 15.73 24.81
C GLU A 81 4.31 16.71 23.63
N LYS A 82 3.82 16.27 22.47
CA LYS A 82 3.59 17.14 21.30
C LYS A 82 2.64 18.30 21.61
N ILE A 83 1.53 18.02 22.31
CA ILE A 83 0.62 19.07 22.78
C ILE A 83 1.38 20.06 23.68
N GLY A 84 2.17 19.58 24.63
CA GLY A 84 2.99 20.42 25.50
C GLY A 84 3.96 21.31 24.73
N GLN A 85 4.60 20.78 23.68
CA GLN A 85 5.48 21.53 22.78
C GLN A 85 4.72 22.65 22.05
N VAL A 86 3.59 22.34 21.42
CA VAL A 86 2.75 23.34 20.74
C VAL A 86 2.27 24.42 21.69
N MET A 87 1.91 24.05 22.93
CA MET A 87 1.50 25.03 23.94
C MET A 87 2.64 26.00 24.29
N MET A 88 3.90 25.54 24.29
CA MET A 88 5.06 26.42 24.49
C MET A 88 5.35 27.28 23.27
N ASP A 89 5.40 26.67 22.08
CA ASP A 89 5.88 27.31 20.86
C ASP A 89 4.85 28.28 20.25
N GLU A 90 3.56 27.92 20.28
CA GLU A 90 2.49 28.71 19.65
C GLU A 90 1.64 29.49 20.65
N TYR A 91 1.42 28.94 21.85
CA TYR A 91 0.56 29.55 22.88
C TYR A 91 1.36 30.25 24.00
N GLY A 92 2.70 30.23 23.93
CA GLY A 92 3.58 30.98 24.82
C GLY A 92 3.65 30.45 26.25
N PHE A 93 3.29 29.18 26.48
CA PHE A 93 3.40 28.56 27.81
C PHE A 93 4.86 28.49 28.23
N ARG A 94 5.12 28.74 29.51
CA ARG A 94 6.42 28.43 30.10
C ARG A 94 6.57 26.91 30.24
N PRO A 95 7.80 26.37 30.24
CA PRO A 95 8.03 24.93 30.41
C PRO A 95 7.37 24.32 31.65
N ALA A 96 7.27 25.08 32.74
CA ALA A 96 6.58 24.64 33.96
C ALA A 96 5.05 24.53 33.77
N GLU A 97 4.44 25.47 33.02
CA GLU A 97 3.00 25.50 32.75
C GLU A 97 2.61 24.38 31.78
N ALA A 98 3.42 24.16 30.74
CA ALA A 98 3.23 23.04 29.82
C ALA A 98 3.32 21.70 30.55
N LYS A 99 4.32 21.54 31.44
CA LYS A 99 4.49 20.32 32.24
C LYS A 99 3.36 20.10 33.26
N GLU A 100 2.82 21.18 33.84
CA GLU A 100 1.66 21.10 34.73
C GLU A 100 0.41 20.65 33.97
N LEU A 101 0.18 21.23 32.79
CA LEU A 101 -0.93 20.85 31.90
C LEU A 101 -0.83 19.38 31.49
N THR A 102 0.30 18.95 30.91
CA THR A 102 0.47 17.57 30.46
C THR A 102 0.39 16.58 31.61
N GLY A 103 0.98 16.89 32.77
CA GLY A 103 0.87 16.06 33.97
C GLY A 103 -0.53 15.99 34.56
N LYS A 104 -1.36 17.04 34.40
CA LYS A 104 -2.79 17.01 34.75
C LYS A 104 -3.56 16.09 33.80
N LEU A 105 -3.31 16.22 32.50
CA LEU A 105 -3.96 15.39 31.48
C LEU A 105 -3.59 13.91 31.63
N GLU A 106 -2.32 13.61 31.89
CA GLU A 106 -1.83 12.25 32.14
C GLU A 106 -2.55 11.57 33.31
N LYS A 107 -2.78 12.29 34.41
CA LYS A 107 -3.48 11.76 35.59
C LYS A 107 -4.99 11.66 35.43
N SER A 108 -5.55 12.35 34.44
CA SER A 108 -7.00 12.45 34.26
C SER A 108 -7.61 11.24 33.54
N ASN A 109 -6.78 10.37 32.93
CA ASN A 109 -7.20 9.19 32.17
C ASN A 109 -8.32 9.47 31.14
N LEU A 110 -8.32 10.70 30.60
CA LEU A 110 -9.25 11.13 29.57
C LEU A 110 -8.89 10.48 28.23
N SER A 111 -9.89 10.18 27.41
CA SER A 111 -9.70 9.76 26.02
C SER A 111 -9.13 10.88 25.15
N PHE A 112 -8.58 10.53 23.98
CA PHE A 112 -8.07 11.53 23.02
C PHE A 112 -9.10 12.60 22.63
N MET A 113 -10.39 12.21 22.58
CA MET A 113 -11.48 13.13 22.25
C MET A 113 -11.82 14.06 23.41
N GLU A 114 -11.85 13.55 24.64
CA GLU A 114 -12.07 14.37 25.84
C GLU A 114 -10.91 15.34 26.08
N ILE A 115 -9.67 14.94 25.80
CA ILE A 115 -8.52 15.85 25.83
C ILE A 115 -8.68 16.94 24.77
N ALA A 116 -9.09 16.60 23.56
CA ALA A 116 -9.32 17.59 22.51
C ALA A 116 -10.40 18.61 22.90
N GLU A 117 -11.52 18.15 23.46
CA GLU A 117 -12.59 19.01 23.96
C GLU A 117 -12.12 19.90 25.13
N TYR A 118 -11.34 19.33 26.06
CA TYR A 118 -10.75 20.09 27.16
C TYR A 118 -9.79 21.18 26.64
N MET A 119 -8.93 20.84 25.68
CA MET A 119 -7.95 21.75 25.09
C MET A 119 -8.64 22.88 24.31
N GLU A 120 -9.69 22.55 23.56
CA GLU A 120 -10.52 23.53 22.84
C GLU A 120 -11.22 24.48 23.81
N SER A 121 -11.88 23.94 24.85
CA SER A 121 -12.69 24.73 25.78
C SER A 121 -11.86 25.63 26.69
N ASN A 122 -10.68 25.18 27.13
CA ASN A 122 -9.88 25.91 28.12
C ASN A 122 -8.78 26.78 27.48
N TYR A 123 -8.32 26.42 26.28
CA TYR A 123 -7.16 27.07 25.65
C TYR A 123 -7.41 27.49 24.19
N SER A 124 -8.63 27.27 23.65
CA SER A 124 -8.92 27.51 22.23
C SER A 124 -7.95 26.77 21.30
N PHE A 125 -7.50 25.59 21.74
CA PHE A 125 -6.61 24.72 20.98
C PHE A 125 -7.40 23.65 20.24
N TYR A 126 -7.70 23.94 18.98
CA TYR A 126 -8.46 23.08 18.09
C TYR A 126 -7.56 21.99 17.49
N GLY A 127 -8.11 20.77 17.36
CA GLY A 127 -7.40 19.68 16.70
C GLY A 127 -6.33 18.98 17.56
N ALA A 128 -6.40 19.09 18.89
CA ALA A 128 -5.44 18.42 19.77
C ALA A 128 -5.43 16.89 19.61
N ASN A 129 -6.53 16.30 19.12
CA ASN A 129 -6.60 14.87 18.80
C ASN A 129 -5.60 14.45 17.72
N THR A 130 -5.26 15.33 16.77
CA THR A 130 -4.32 15.05 15.67
C THR A 130 -2.95 14.64 16.19
N TYR A 131 -2.46 15.25 17.27
CA TYR A 131 -1.16 14.92 17.86
C TYR A 131 -1.10 13.50 18.44
N PHE A 132 -2.24 12.95 18.89
CA PHE A 132 -2.32 11.54 19.25
C PHE A 132 -2.36 10.63 18.03
N TYR A 133 -3.03 11.04 16.94
CA TYR A 133 -3.02 10.29 15.67
C TYR A 133 -1.61 10.21 15.07
N GLU A 134 -0.86 11.31 15.08
CA GLU A 134 0.53 11.36 14.63
C GLU A 134 1.50 10.62 15.56
N SER A 135 1.05 10.19 16.73
CA SER A 135 1.87 9.46 17.73
C SER A 135 1.56 7.95 17.74
N LYS A 136 0.85 7.45 16.73
CA LYS A 136 0.57 6.01 16.57
C LYS A 136 1.82 5.17 16.32
N MET A 137 2.84 5.77 15.71
CA MET A 137 4.08 5.11 15.37
C MET A 137 5.20 5.72 16.19
N LYS A 138 6.14 4.89 16.64
CA LYS A 138 7.38 5.32 17.29
C LYS A 138 8.58 4.81 16.54
N GLN A 139 9.67 5.57 16.56
CA GLN A 139 10.95 5.08 16.07
C GLN A 139 11.43 3.98 17.04
N ALA A 140 11.72 2.81 16.49
CA ALA A 140 12.18 1.66 17.26
C ALA A 140 13.71 1.68 17.42
N SER A 141 14.20 1.07 18.49
CA SER A 141 15.55 0.52 18.55
C SER A 141 15.67 -0.78 17.73
N ALA A 142 16.88 -1.26 17.46
CA ALA A 142 17.09 -2.50 16.70
C ALA A 142 16.49 -3.71 17.42
N GLU A 143 16.53 -3.71 18.75
CA GLU A 143 15.93 -4.75 19.57
C GLU A 143 14.39 -4.73 19.46
N GLU A 144 13.76 -3.56 19.61
CA GLU A 144 12.30 -3.41 19.48
C GLU A 144 11.81 -3.75 18.07
N ALA A 145 12.54 -3.28 17.04
CA ALA A 145 12.25 -3.56 15.64
C ALA A 145 12.31 -5.07 15.36
N ASN A 146 13.36 -5.76 15.82
CA ASN A 146 13.51 -7.20 15.63
C ASN A 146 12.45 -8.00 16.38
N HIS A 147 12.13 -7.61 17.62
CA HIS A 147 11.06 -8.23 18.39
C HIS A 147 9.71 -8.06 17.70
N TYR A 148 9.43 -6.87 17.16
CA TYR A 148 8.23 -6.61 16.36
C TYR A 148 8.17 -7.48 15.11
N ILE A 149 9.26 -7.55 14.33
CA ILE A 149 9.36 -8.43 13.15
C ILE A 149 9.09 -9.89 13.54
N GLU A 150 9.71 -10.39 14.60
CA GLU A 150 9.51 -11.77 15.05
C GLU A 150 8.06 -12.03 15.48
N ALA A 151 7.45 -11.09 16.21
CA ALA A 151 6.06 -11.18 16.64
C ALA A 151 5.11 -11.20 15.42
N SER A 152 5.30 -10.29 14.45
CA SER A 152 4.51 -10.25 13.22
C SER A 152 4.65 -11.55 12.42
N LEU A 153 5.87 -12.09 12.30
CA LEU A 153 6.14 -13.32 11.55
C LEU A 153 5.56 -14.59 12.21
N LYS A 154 5.15 -14.53 13.49
CA LYS A 154 4.40 -15.61 14.16
C LYS A 154 2.92 -15.61 13.77
N GLU A 155 2.35 -14.45 13.47
CA GLU A 155 0.94 -14.33 13.06
C GLU A 155 0.76 -14.67 11.58
N HIS A 156 1.62 -14.10 10.73
CA HIS A 156 1.56 -14.29 9.29
C HIS A 156 2.95 -14.42 8.68
N THR A 157 3.04 -15.16 7.58
CA THR A 157 4.26 -15.29 6.78
C THR A 157 4.71 -13.94 6.23
N TYR A 158 6.02 -13.79 6.02
CA TYR A 158 6.60 -12.61 5.35
C TYR A 158 5.95 -12.38 3.96
N SER A 159 5.72 -13.45 3.21
CA SER A 159 5.03 -13.39 1.92
C SER A 159 3.57 -12.90 2.01
N ASN A 160 2.88 -13.08 3.14
CA ASN A 160 1.54 -12.54 3.37
C ASN A 160 1.56 -11.02 3.60
N TYR A 161 2.51 -10.52 4.39
CA TYR A 161 2.67 -9.07 4.55
C TYR A 161 3.08 -8.41 3.24
N PHE A 162 4.04 -9.02 2.52
CA PHE A 162 4.44 -8.56 1.21
C PHE A 162 3.28 -8.57 0.21
N SER A 163 2.45 -9.62 0.22
CA SER A 163 1.39 -9.77 -0.78
C SER A 163 0.34 -8.66 -0.71
N ARG A 164 0.08 -8.09 0.48
CA ARG A 164 -0.84 -6.95 0.64
C ARG A 164 -0.33 -5.71 -0.10
N LYS A 165 0.92 -5.29 0.18
CA LYS A 165 1.55 -4.16 -0.53
C LYS A 165 1.66 -4.43 -2.03
N TYR A 166 2.03 -5.66 -2.41
CA TYR A 166 2.07 -6.09 -3.81
C TYR A 166 0.71 -5.96 -4.51
N ALA A 167 -0.38 -6.42 -3.88
CA ALA A 167 -1.72 -6.37 -4.45
C ALA A 167 -2.19 -4.92 -4.66
N ASP A 168 -1.92 -4.02 -3.72
CA ASP A 168 -2.25 -2.60 -3.83
C ASP A 168 -1.58 -1.96 -5.05
N TYR A 169 -0.25 -2.07 -5.16
CA TYR A 169 0.47 -1.50 -6.29
C TYR A 169 0.12 -2.19 -7.62
N LEU A 170 0.03 -3.53 -7.63
CA LEU A 170 -0.37 -4.26 -8.83
C LEU A 170 -1.74 -3.81 -9.31
N GLY A 171 -2.71 -3.66 -8.40
CA GLY A 171 -4.06 -3.17 -8.71
C GLY A 171 -4.02 -1.82 -9.41
N VAL A 172 -3.28 -0.86 -8.86
CA VAL A 172 -3.10 0.48 -9.44
C VAL A 172 -2.50 0.40 -10.85
N TYR A 173 -1.40 -0.32 -11.03
CA TYR A 173 -0.74 -0.44 -12.34
C TYR A 173 -1.61 -1.19 -13.37
N ILE A 174 -2.35 -2.21 -12.95
CA ILE A 174 -3.27 -2.95 -13.82
C ILE A 174 -4.44 -2.07 -14.28
N ILE A 175 -4.95 -1.17 -13.43
CA ILE A 175 -5.97 -0.19 -13.84
C ILE A 175 -5.43 0.73 -14.95
N PHE A 176 -4.24 1.32 -14.76
CA PHE A 176 -3.63 2.16 -15.79
C PHE A 176 -3.36 1.39 -17.08
N TYR A 177 -2.85 0.17 -16.97
CA TYR A 177 -2.63 -0.71 -18.09
C TYR A 177 -3.94 -1.04 -18.83
N ALA A 178 -5.02 -1.32 -18.11
CA ALA A 178 -6.34 -1.59 -18.66
C ALA A 178 -6.87 -0.40 -19.46
N ILE A 179 -6.72 0.83 -18.94
CA ILE A 179 -7.13 2.06 -19.63
C ILE A 179 -6.38 2.22 -20.96
N LEU A 180 -5.05 2.04 -20.94
CA LEU A 180 -4.24 2.12 -22.15
C LEU A 180 -4.64 1.04 -23.17
N MET A 181 -4.81 -0.21 -22.72
CA MET A 181 -5.23 -1.30 -23.59
C MET A 181 -6.62 -1.06 -24.18
N PHE A 182 -7.55 -0.53 -23.39
CA PHE A 182 -8.88 -0.17 -23.85
C PHE A 182 -8.85 0.93 -24.92
N ALA A 183 -7.98 1.93 -24.79
CA ALA A 183 -7.80 2.97 -25.82
C ALA A 183 -7.35 2.35 -27.17
N PHE A 184 -6.39 1.42 -27.15
CA PHE A 184 -5.96 0.71 -28.35
C PHE A 184 -7.04 -0.21 -28.93
N LEU A 185 -7.84 -0.85 -28.08
CA LEU A 185 -9.02 -1.58 -28.52
C LEU A 185 -9.99 -0.65 -29.25
N PHE A 186 -10.32 0.49 -28.66
CA PHE A 186 -11.26 1.45 -29.23
C PHE A 186 -10.79 1.97 -30.59
N ILE A 187 -9.53 2.43 -30.71
CA ILE A 187 -8.95 2.89 -31.98
C ILE A 187 -9.06 1.82 -33.08
N ARG A 188 -8.82 0.56 -32.70
CA ARG A 188 -8.91 -0.56 -33.64
C ARG A 188 -10.35 -0.87 -34.04
N ASP A 189 -11.28 -0.73 -33.10
CA ASP A 189 -12.70 -1.01 -33.30
C ASP A 189 -13.40 0.08 -34.11
N SER A 190 -12.90 1.31 -34.06
CA SER A 190 -13.31 2.41 -34.94
C SER A 190 -12.86 2.23 -36.40
N LYS A 191 -12.06 1.20 -36.72
CA LYS A 191 -11.68 0.92 -38.12
C LYS A 191 -12.87 0.37 -38.91
N ARG A 192 -13.03 0.91 -40.12
CA ARG A 192 -14.15 0.67 -41.04
C ARG A 192 -14.49 -0.81 -41.26
N ASP A 193 -13.48 -1.67 -41.39
CA ASP A 193 -13.66 -3.11 -41.66
C ASP A 193 -14.42 -3.86 -40.56
N ILE A 194 -14.35 -3.40 -39.30
CA ILE A 194 -15.07 -4.01 -38.17
C ILE A 194 -16.52 -3.53 -38.12
N TYR A 195 -16.77 -2.28 -38.49
CA TYR A 195 -18.10 -1.71 -38.61
C TYR A 195 -18.94 -2.45 -39.66
N GLU A 196 -18.34 -2.75 -40.81
CA GLU A 196 -18.97 -3.52 -41.89
C GLU A 196 -19.24 -4.98 -41.46
N LEU A 197 -18.35 -5.58 -40.66
CA LEU A 197 -18.48 -6.96 -40.19
C LEU A 197 -19.62 -7.15 -39.16
N LEU A 198 -19.92 -6.13 -38.37
CA LEU A 198 -21.05 -6.12 -37.42
C LEU A 198 -22.41 -5.99 -38.12
N HIS A 199 -22.46 -5.37 -39.30
CA HIS A 199 -23.70 -5.15 -40.05
C HIS A 199 -23.97 -6.22 -41.12
N THR A 200 -22.97 -7.05 -41.46
CA THR A 200 -23.08 -8.09 -42.52
C THR A 200 -23.16 -9.53 -41.99
N LYS A 201 -22.87 -9.77 -40.71
CA LYS A 201 -22.96 -11.09 -40.07
C LYS A 201 -24.08 -11.12 -39.02
N PRO A 202 -24.69 -12.29 -38.73
CA PRO A 202 -25.72 -12.42 -37.69
C PRO A 202 -25.11 -12.37 -36.27
N LEU A 203 -24.38 -11.29 -35.96
CA LEU A 203 -23.78 -11.04 -34.66
C LEU A 203 -24.66 -10.05 -33.90
N LYS A 204 -25.24 -10.46 -32.77
CA LYS A 204 -25.96 -9.52 -31.90
C LYS A 204 -24.94 -8.61 -31.21
N ALA A 205 -25.20 -7.29 -31.20
CA ALA A 205 -24.29 -6.28 -30.66
C ALA A 205 -23.83 -6.58 -29.22
N TRP A 206 -24.74 -7.04 -28.34
CA TRP A 206 -24.41 -7.37 -26.96
C TRP A 206 -23.46 -8.58 -26.82
N GLN A 207 -23.57 -9.60 -27.68
CA GLN A 207 -22.67 -10.76 -27.66
C GLN A 207 -21.25 -10.38 -28.05
N TYR A 208 -21.13 -9.38 -28.92
CA TYR A 208 -19.85 -8.82 -29.32
C TYR A 208 -19.20 -8.03 -28.18
N ILE A 209 -19.96 -7.15 -27.53
CA ILE A 209 -19.48 -6.36 -26.38
C ILE A 209 -19.00 -7.30 -25.26
N ILE A 210 -19.83 -8.28 -24.87
CA ILE A 210 -19.48 -9.23 -23.82
C ILE A 210 -18.26 -10.08 -24.20
N GLY A 211 -18.18 -10.52 -25.46
CA GLY A 211 -17.05 -11.33 -25.94
C GLY A 211 -15.71 -10.58 -25.87
N LYS A 212 -15.74 -9.27 -26.09
CA LYS A 212 -14.57 -8.40 -25.95
C LYS A 212 -14.20 -8.13 -24.51
N LEU A 213 -15.19 -7.85 -23.67
CA LEU A 213 -14.97 -7.65 -22.25
C LEU A 213 -14.26 -8.85 -21.63
N PHE A 214 -14.82 -10.05 -21.79
CA PHE A 214 -14.20 -11.27 -21.26
C PHE A 214 -12.85 -11.60 -21.94
N GLY A 215 -12.69 -11.29 -23.22
CA GLY A 215 -11.41 -11.46 -23.91
C GLY A 215 -10.31 -10.54 -23.36
N GLY A 216 -10.65 -9.28 -23.07
CA GLY A 216 -9.76 -8.33 -22.42
C GLY A 216 -9.45 -8.70 -20.97
N MET A 217 -10.46 -9.09 -20.19
CA MET A 217 -10.26 -9.57 -18.82
C MET A 217 -9.34 -10.79 -18.77
N ALA A 218 -9.53 -11.76 -19.66
CA ALA A 218 -8.66 -12.94 -19.74
C ALA A 218 -7.22 -12.57 -20.15
N ALA A 219 -7.05 -11.62 -21.08
CA ALA A 219 -5.73 -11.10 -21.45
C ALA A 219 -5.04 -10.39 -20.27
N MET A 220 -5.78 -9.60 -19.50
CA MET A 220 -5.26 -8.93 -18.30
C MET A 220 -4.92 -9.94 -17.20
N GLY A 221 -5.80 -10.91 -16.94
CA GLY A 221 -5.57 -11.98 -15.97
C GLY A 221 -4.31 -12.80 -16.27
N PHE A 222 -3.96 -12.98 -17.55
CA PHE A 222 -2.70 -13.61 -17.94
C PHE A 222 -1.48 -12.76 -17.55
N VAL A 223 -1.53 -11.44 -17.74
CA VAL A 223 -0.47 -10.53 -17.29
C VAL A 223 -0.33 -10.58 -15.77
N VAL A 224 -1.44 -10.44 -15.06
CA VAL A 224 -1.49 -10.54 -13.58
C VAL A 224 -0.85 -11.84 -13.13
N GLY A 225 -1.27 -12.98 -13.67
CA GLY A 225 -0.71 -14.28 -13.30
C GLY A 225 0.80 -14.41 -13.56
N MET A 226 1.31 -13.89 -14.68
CA MET A 226 2.75 -13.92 -14.96
C MET A 226 3.54 -13.04 -14.01
N ILE A 227 3.05 -11.84 -13.71
CA ILE A 227 3.71 -10.91 -12.79
C ILE A 227 3.66 -11.48 -11.37
N THR A 228 2.52 -12.00 -10.93
CA THR A 228 2.37 -12.64 -9.61
C THR A 228 3.32 -13.82 -9.46
N LEU A 229 3.46 -14.67 -10.49
CA LEU A 229 4.42 -15.76 -10.45
C LEU A 229 5.88 -15.27 -10.36
N LEU A 230 6.23 -14.20 -11.08
CA LEU A 230 7.55 -13.59 -11.01
C LEU A 230 7.84 -13.09 -9.58
N PHE A 231 6.92 -12.32 -9.00
CA PHE A 231 7.09 -11.77 -7.65
C PHE A 231 7.09 -12.86 -6.59
N ASP A 232 6.29 -13.91 -6.76
CA ASP A 232 6.29 -15.04 -5.84
C ASP A 232 7.68 -15.69 -5.76
N ILE A 233 8.32 -15.97 -6.91
CA ILE A 233 9.69 -16.50 -6.94
C ILE A 233 10.68 -15.56 -6.22
N ILE A 234 10.55 -14.25 -6.44
CA ILE A 234 11.43 -13.24 -5.83
C ILE A 234 11.24 -13.20 -4.31
N VAL A 235 10.00 -13.15 -3.83
CA VAL A 235 9.64 -13.12 -2.40
C VAL A 235 10.07 -14.39 -1.69
N MET A 236 9.82 -15.54 -2.31
CA MET A 236 10.22 -16.84 -1.78
C MET A 236 11.74 -16.94 -1.63
N LYS A 237 12.51 -16.38 -2.58
CA LYS A 237 13.97 -16.36 -2.52
C LYS A 237 14.47 -15.42 -1.41
N ASN A 238 13.98 -14.19 -1.36
CA ASN A 238 14.44 -13.20 -0.39
C ASN A 238 14.03 -13.56 1.04
N GLY A 239 12.77 -13.98 1.25
CA GLY A 239 12.30 -14.38 2.57
C GLY A 239 13.09 -15.57 3.12
N LYS A 240 13.38 -16.59 2.31
CA LYS A 240 14.24 -17.72 2.73
C LYS A 240 15.67 -17.28 3.04
N ALA A 241 16.23 -16.35 2.26
CA ALA A 241 17.56 -15.82 2.51
C ALA A 241 17.63 -15.01 3.82
N ALA A 242 16.55 -14.31 4.18
CA ALA A 242 16.39 -13.59 5.44
C ALA A 242 16.00 -14.48 6.63
N GLY A 243 15.72 -15.78 6.40
CA GLY A 243 15.26 -16.70 7.45
C GLY A 243 13.78 -16.56 7.81
N PHE A 244 12.99 -15.88 7.00
CA PHE A 244 11.58 -15.62 7.25
C PHE A 244 10.66 -16.74 6.73
N PRO A 245 9.51 -16.98 7.40
CA PRO A 245 8.51 -17.92 6.94
C PRO A 245 7.85 -17.41 5.66
N VAL A 246 7.76 -18.29 4.64
CA VAL A 246 7.21 -17.95 3.33
C VAL A 246 6.25 -19.04 2.81
N SER A 247 5.26 -18.62 2.03
CA SER A 247 4.26 -19.48 1.40
C SER A 247 3.98 -18.98 -0.02
N PHE A 248 4.01 -19.93 -0.97
CA PHE A 248 3.78 -19.69 -2.40
C PHE A 248 2.37 -19.16 -2.71
N TRP A 249 1.39 -19.48 -1.87
CA TRP A 249 -0.01 -19.13 -2.16
C TRP A 249 -0.40 -17.73 -1.69
N ASP A 250 0.44 -17.08 -0.89
CA ASP A 250 0.07 -15.84 -0.22
C ASP A 250 -0.17 -14.69 -1.20
N LEU A 251 0.60 -14.63 -2.29
CA LEU A 251 0.43 -13.63 -3.34
C LEU A 251 -0.78 -13.89 -4.24
N TRP A 252 -1.28 -15.13 -4.29
CA TRP A 252 -2.46 -15.50 -5.08
C TRP A 252 -3.77 -15.36 -4.31
N LEU A 253 -3.67 -15.25 -2.97
CA LEU A 253 -4.80 -15.12 -2.05
C LEU A 253 -4.99 -13.70 -1.52
N ALA A 254 -4.08 -12.78 -1.83
CA ALA A 254 -4.19 -11.36 -1.54
C ALA A 254 -5.20 -10.68 -2.48
#